data_AF-A0A1S1QVF3-F1
#
_entry.id   AF-A0A1S1QVF3-F1
#
_cell.length_a   1.000
_cell.length_b   1.000
_cell.length_c   1.000
_cell.angle_alpha   90.00
_cell.angle_beta   90.00
_cell.angle_gamma   90.00
#
_symmetry.space_group_name_H-M   'P 1'
#
loop_
_entity.id
_entity.type
_entity.pdbx_description
1 polymer ?
#
loop_
_entity_poly.entity_id
_entity_poly.type
_entity_poly.pdbx_seq_one_letter_code
_entity_poly.pdbx_strand_id
1 'polypeptide(L)'
;MLVSVAAVLVLAAAACAQRPPPAPGASGDPAQNSPPPGHQPAGQTPAVQADAAVAALVEEVGSRHPEQYAGIEASGATLVVYRRPGGDLDDAVRAVAGDTPVVFRDAPHTRSELVALAARIRTDSAYWENRGMPIWTVLSRHDGAGVEVGTPAGDRLRTAMRDRYGDAPIIILRMNEPPATVPTRTG
;
A
#
# COMPACT_ATOMS: atom_id res chain seq x y z
N MET A 1 27.50 -29.33 20.94
CA MET A 1 26.96 -30.68 20.73
C MET A 1 26.36 -30.75 19.35
N LEU A 2 26.96 -31.54 18.47
CA LEU A 2 26.43 -31.87 17.13
C LEU A 2 25.27 -32.85 17.29
N VAL A 3 24.14 -32.59 16.63
CA VAL A 3 23.21 -33.63 16.19
C VAL A 3 22.73 -33.28 14.78
N SER A 4 23.32 -33.96 13.80
CA SER A 4 22.76 -34.13 12.46
C SER A 4 21.56 -35.06 12.53
N VAL A 5 20.46 -34.74 11.85
CA VAL A 5 19.48 -35.73 11.40
C VAL A 5 19.12 -35.43 9.95
N ALA A 6 19.28 -36.46 9.13
CA ALA A 6 19.06 -36.49 7.70
C ALA A 6 17.63 -36.93 7.36
N ALA A 7 17.21 -36.54 6.14
CA ALA A 7 16.19 -37.17 5.27
C ALA A 7 14.73 -37.14 5.80
N VAL A 8 13.68 -37.00 4.98
CA VAL A 8 13.39 -37.69 3.72
C VAL A 8 12.49 -36.82 2.84
N LEU A 9 12.75 -36.92 1.53
CA LEU A 9 11.98 -36.40 0.41
C LEU A 9 10.67 -37.18 0.23
N VAL A 10 9.52 -36.50 0.07
CA VAL A 10 8.34 -37.09 -0.57
C VAL A 10 7.79 -36.11 -1.61
N LEU A 11 8.07 -36.40 -2.88
CA LEU A 11 7.28 -35.93 -4.01
C LEU A 11 6.03 -36.80 -4.11
N ALA A 12 4.85 -36.19 -4.17
CA ALA A 12 3.66 -36.83 -4.72
C ALA A 12 2.87 -35.82 -5.55
N ALA A 13 2.97 -35.96 -6.87
CA ALA A 13 2.07 -35.36 -7.84
C ALA A 13 1.07 -36.44 -8.28
N ALA A 14 -0.24 -36.16 -8.14
CA ALA A 14 -1.37 -36.81 -8.79
C ALA A 14 -2.64 -36.15 -8.25
N ALA A 15 -3.78 -36.04 -8.94
CA ALA A 15 -4.18 -36.10 -10.32
C ALA A 15 -5.68 -35.73 -10.30
N CYS A 16 -6.15 -35.11 -11.36
CA CYS A 16 -7.52 -35.10 -11.90
C CYS A 16 -8.77 -35.07 -10.97
N ALA A 17 -9.52 -33.99 -11.19
CA ALA A 17 -10.98 -33.84 -11.10
C ALA A 17 -11.84 -35.11 -11.01
N GLN A 18 -12.75 -35.15 -10.03
CA GLN A 18 -13.90 -36.06 -10.03
C GLN A 18 -15.19 -35.27 -9.78
N ARG A 19 -16.05 -35.25 -10.80
CA ARG A 19 -17.39 -34.64 -10.81
C ARG A 19 -18.41 -35.66 -10.28
N PRO A 20 -19.35 -35.31 -9.40
CA PRO A 20 -20.37 -36.25 -8.93
C PRO A 20 -21.37 -36.65 -10.04
N PRO A 21 -21.90 -37.88 -10.04
CA PRO A 21 -22.91 -38.33 -10.99
C PRO A 21 -24.32 -37.80 -10.64
N PRO A 22 -25.18 -37.53 -11.63
CA PRO A 22 -26.57 -37.13 -11.43
C PRO A 22 -27.49 -38.34 -11.15
N ALA A 23 -28.46 -38.15 -10.26
CA ALA A 23 -29.51 -39.13 -9.94
C ALA A 23 -30.63 -39.16 -11.01
N PRO A 24 -31.29 -40.31 -11.24
CA PRO A 24 -32.36 -40.42 -12.25
C PRO A 24 -33.78 -40.27 -11.68
N GLY A 25 -34.59 -39.48 -12.39
CA GLY A 25 -35.94 -39.86 -12.82
C GLY A 25 -37.16 -39.41 -12.00
N ALA A 26 -37.91 -38.44 -12.54
CA ALA A 26 -39.37 -38.46 -12.54
C ALA A 26 -39.91 -37.61 -13.71
N SER A 27 -40.69 -38.26 -14.58
CA SER A 27 -41.24 -37.74 -15.84
C SER A 27 -42.40 -36.77 -15.66
N GLY A 28 -42.45 -35.75 -16.51
CA GLY A 28 -43.62 -34.90 -16.76
C GLY A 28 -43.25 -33.71 -17.66
N ASP A 29 -43.58 -33.78 -18.95
CA ASP A 29 -43.51 -32.69 -19.96
C ASP A 29 -44.96 -32.36 -20.40
N PRO A 30 -45.27 -31.21 -21.06
CA PRO A 30 -44.41 -30.09 -21.43
C PRO A 30 -45.01 -28.70 -21.14
N ALA A 31 -44.19 -27.73 -20.75
CA ALA A 31 -44.50 -26.32 -20.97
C ALA A 31 -43.20 -25.54 -21.17
N GLN A 32 -43.03 -25.06 -22.41
CA GLN A 32 -41.93 -24.23 -22.86
C GLN A 32 -41.86 -22.94 -22.03
N ASN A 33 -40.97 -22.91 -21.05
CA ASN A 33 -40.45 -21.68 -20.48
C ASN A 33 -38.99 -21.56 -20.92
N SER A 34 -38.77 -20.94 -22.07
CA SER A 34 -37.45 -20.46 -22.47
C SER A 34 -36.89 -19.60 -21.33
N PRO A 35 -35.71 -19.93 -20.77
CA PRO A 35 -35.02 -19.00 -19.90
C PRO A 35 -34.71 -17.74 -20.72
N PRO A 36 -34.89 -16.52 -20.18
CA PRO A 36 -34.34 -15.33 -20.83
C PRO A 36 -32.84 -15.56 -21.05
N PRO A 37 -32.26 -15.06 -22.16
CA PRO A 37 -30.83 -15.17 -22.38
C PRO A 37 -30.11 -14.67 -21.14
N GLY A 38 -29.28 -15.54 -20.58
CA GLY A 38 -28.50 -15.26 -19.40
C GLY A 38 -27.82 -13.91 -19.58
N HIS A 39 -28.09 -12.99 -18.66
CA HIS A 39 -27.20 -11.84 -18.49
C HIS A 39 -25.85 -12.42 -18.10
N GLN A 40 -24.98 -12.62 -19.09
CA GLN A 40 -23.54 -12.64 -18.83
C GLN A 40 -23.26 -11.33 -18.07
N PRO A 41 -22.66 -11.37 -16.88
CA PRO A 41 -22.10 -10.15 -16.31
C PRO A 41 -21.23 -9.55 -17.39
N ALA A 42 -21.58 -8.33 -17.81
CA ALA A 42 -20.79 -7.55 -18.75
C ALA A 42 -19.34 -7.66 -18.31
N GLY A 43 -18.47 -8.00 -19.28
CA GLY A 43 -17.09 -8.37 -19.03
C GLY A 43 -16.44 -7.49 -17.98
N GLN A 44 -15.80 -8.13 -17.01
CA GLN A 44 -14.78 -7.47 -16.23
C GLN A 44 -13.64 -7.17 -17.22
N THR A 45 -13.76 -6.05 -17.95
CA THR A 45 -12.63 -5.45 -18.62
C THR A 45 -11.59 -5.24 -17.53
N PRO A 46 -10.36 -5.76 -17.67
CA PRO A 46 -9.31 -5.50 -16.69
C PRO A 46 -9.23 -4.00 -16.47
N ALA A 47 -9.34 -3.56 -15.22
CA ALA A 47 -9.19 -2.15 -14.89
C ALA A 47 -7.83 -1.69 -15.42
N VAL A 48 -7.84 -0.74 -16.36
CA VAL A 48 -6.60 -0.18 -16.92
C VAL A 48 -5.87 0.52 -15.78
N GLN A 49 -4.67 0.05 -15.48
CA GLN A 49 -3.78 0.66 -14.50
C GLN A 49 -2.78 1.55 -15.21
N ALA A 50 -2.29 2.57 -14.50
CA ALA A 50 -1.16 3.36 -14.96
C ALA A 50 0.04 2.44 -15.18
N ASP A 51 0.84 2.76 -16.20
CA ASP A 51 2.03 2.00 -16.52
C ASP A 51 3.04 2.09 -15.35
N ALA A 52 3.41 0.95 -14.79
CA ALA A 52 4.32 0.87 -13.65
C ALA A 52 5.73 1.39 -13.98
N ALA A 53 6.19 1.24 -15.22
CA ALA A 53 7.48 1.79 -15.66
C ALA A 53 7.43 3.31 -15.74
N VAL A 54 6.30 3.88 -16.21
CA VAL A 54 6.09 5.33 -16.20
C VAL A 54 6.00 5.84 -14.76
N ALA A 55 5.28 5.15 -13.88
CA ALA A 55 5.22 5.51 -12.46
C ALA A 55 6.62 5.55 -11.81
N ALA A 56 7.46 4.55 -12.08
CA ALA A 56 8.83 4.52 -11.57
C ALA A 56 9.69 5.67 -12.12
N LEU A 57 9.52 6.04 -13.40
CA LEU A 57 10.23 7.17 -13.99
C LEU A 57 9.79 8.51 -13.39
N VAL A 58 8.49 8.68 -13.16
CA VAL A 58 7.93 9.87 -12.50
C VAL A 58 8.41 9.97 -11.04
N GLU A 59 8.46 8.86 -10.30
CA GLU A 59 9.01 8.79 -8.94
C GLU A 59 10.49 9.22 -8.93
N GLU A 60 11.28 8.73 -9.88
CA GLU A 60 12.70 9.08 -10.00
C GLU A 60 12.90 10.56 -10.35
N VAL A 61 12.11 11.11 -11.29
CA VAL A 61 12.11 12.57 -11.57
C VAL A 61 11.75 13.33 -10.31
N GLY A 62 10.63 13.00 -9.66
CA GLY A 62 10.19 13.66 -8.43
C GLY A 62 11.26 13.68 -7.33
N SER A 63 12.01 12.59 -7.16
CA SER A 63 13.08 12.50 -6.16
C SER A 63 14.19 13.53 -6.34
N ARG A 64 14.39 14.06 -7.56
CA ARG A 64 15.36 15.11 -7.89
C ARG A 64 14.86 16.53 -7.62
N HIS A 65 13.57 16.70 -7.29
CA HIS A 65 12.96 17.97 -6.90
C HIS A 65 12.50 17.94 -5.42
N PRO A 66 13.41 17.79 -4.44
CA PRO A 66 13.04 17.59 -3.04
C PRO A 66 12.27 18.76 -2.42
N GLU A 67 12.50 19.99 -2.90
CA GLU A 67 11.81 21.21 -2.47
C GLU A 67 10.30 21.22 -2.85
N GLN A 68 9.89 20.32 -3.75
CA GLN A 68 8.55 20.31 -4.33
C GLN A 68 7.83 18.97 -4.18
N TYR A 69 8.55 17.86 -4.34
CA TYR A 69 7.94 16.54 -4.45
C TYR A 69 7.49 15.97 -3.11
N ALA A 70 6.25 15.47 -3.03
CA ALA A 70 5.72 14.76 -1.86
C ALA A 70 5.57 13.25 -2.09
N GLY A 71 5.16 12.86 -3.30
CA GLY A 71 4.98 11.45 -3.67
C GLY A 71 4.07 11.29 -4.89
N ILE A 72 3.88 10.05 -5.32
CA ILE A 72 2.92 9.68 -6.37
C ILE A 72 2.01 8.54 -5.94
N GLU A 73 0.87 8.44 -6.62
CA GLU A 73 -0.07 7.34 -6.52
C GLU A 73 -0.67 7.02 -7.90
N ALA A 74 -0.83 5.74 -8.20
CA ALA A 74 -1.63 5.32 -9.35
C ALA A 74 -3.11 5.26 -8.96
N SER A 75 -3.95 6.01 -9.67
CA SER A 75 -5.40 6.02 -9.52
C SER A 75 -6.04 5.51 -10.82
N GLY A 76 -6.21 4.19 -10.92
CA GLY A 76 -6.54 3.54 -12.19
C GLY A 76 -5.47 3.84 -13.24
N ALA A 77 -5.88 4.35 -14.40
CA ALA A 77 -4.98 4.71 -15.50
C ALA A 77 -4.24 6.05 -15.30
N THR A 78 -4.54 6.80 -14.24
CA THR A 78 -3.99 8.15 -14.00
C THR A 78 -2.92 8.11 -12.91
N LEU A 79 -1.80 8.81 -13.12
CA LEU A 79 -0.83 9.11 -12.07
C LEU A 79 -1.20 10.41 -11.36
N VAL A 80 -1.34 10.36 -10.04
CA VAL A 80 -1.50 11.54 -9.19
C VAL A 80 -0.16 11.88 -8.59
N VAL A 81 0.32 13.09 -8.85
CA VAL A 81 1.58 13.62 -8.32
C VAL A 81 1.27 14.64 -7.24
N TYR A 82 1.65 14.32 -6.01
CA TYR A 82 1.51 15.20 -4.87
C TYR A 82 2.76 16.07 -4.75
N ARG A 83 2.58 17.39 -4.74
CA ARG A 83 3.70 18.34 -4.76
C ARG A 83 3.34 19.72 -4.20
N ARG A 84 4.32 20.45 -3.71
CA ARG A 84 4.19 21.89 -3.43
C ARG A 84 4.20 22.66 -4.77
N PRO A 85 3.23 23.56 -5.02
CA PRO A 85 3.17 24.32 -6.26
C PRO A 85 4.38 25.24 -6.45
N GLY A 86 4.74 25.47 -7.71
CA GLY A 86 5.89 26.29 -8.13
C GLY A 86 6.89 25.50 -8.96
N GLY A 87 8.07 26.08 -9.20
CA GLY A 87 9.23 25.41 -9.80
C GLY A 87 8.99 24.73 -11.16
N ASP A 88 9.79 23.70 -11.45
CA ASP A 88 9.87 23.02 -12.75
C ASP A 88 9.44 21.54 -12.71
N LEU A 89 9.08 21.01 -11.53
CA LEU A 89 8.66 19.61 -11.36
C LEU A 89 7.53 19.20 -12.30
N ASP A 90 6.51 20.03 -12.50
CA ASP A 90 5.35 19.67 -13.34
C ASP A 90 5.76 19.45 -14.79
N ASP A 91 6.66 20.28 -15.30
CA ASP A 91 7.15 20.18 -16.67
C ASP A 91 8.09 18.98 -16.82
N ALA A 92 8.94 18.74 -15.82
CA ALA A 92 9.81 17.56 -15.77
C ALA A 92 9.00 16.25 -15.76
N VAL A 93 7.90 16.20 -15.01
CA VAL A 93 6.99 15.04 -14.98
C VAL A 93 6.28 14.86 -16.32
N ARG A 94 5.74 15.94 -16.92
CA ARG A 94 5.07 15.86 -18.23
C ARG A 94 6.01 15.36 -19.32
N ALA A 95 7.28 15.73 -19.27
CA ALA A 95 8.28 15.30 -20.24
C ALA A 95 8.53 13.78 -20.23
N VAL A 96 8.26 13.10 -19.11
CA VAL A 96 8.50 11.65 -18.96
C VAL A 96 7.23 10.80 -18.91
N ALA A 97 6.06 11.42 -18.73
CA ALA A 97 4.80 10.69 -18.58
C ALA A 97 4.29 10.03 -19.87
N GLY A 98 4.75 10.50 -21.03
CA GLY A 98 4.26 10.04 -22.34
C GLY A 98 2.74 10.24 -22.47
N ASP A 99 2.03 9.20 -22.89
CA ASP A 99 0.57 9.20 -23.01
C ASP A 99 -0.17 8.92 -21.67
N THR A 100 0.57 8.69 -20.57
CA THR A 100 -0.04 8.42 -19.27
C THR A 100 -0.67 9.70 -18.70
N PRO A 101 -1.97 9.72 -18.39
CA PRO A 101 -2.60 10.88 -17.77
C PRO A 101 -1.98 11.21 -16.41
N VAL A 102 -1.64 12.48 -16.20
CA VAL A 102 -1.07 12.98 -14.94
C VAL A 102 -1.95 14.08 -14.36
N VAL A 103 -2.23 13.98 -13.05
CA VAL A 103 -2.88 15.02 -12.27
C VAL A 103 -1.94 15.48 -11.16
N PHE A 104 -1.72 16.79 -11.08
CA PHE A 104 -0.95 17.40 -10.00
C PHE A 104 -1.89 17.79 -8.86
N ARG A 105 -1.52 17.45 -7.64
CA ARG A 105 -2.22 17.83 -6.41
C ARG A 105 -1.28 18.54 -5.47
N ASP A 106 -1.78 19.64 -4.89
CA ASP A 106 -1.01 20.39 -3.91
C ASP A 106 -0.86 19.60 -2.61
N ALA A 107 0.37 19.52 -2.13
CA ALA A 107 0.73 18.83 -0.90
C ALA A 107 1.23 19.84 0.17
N PRO A 108 0.78 19.75 1.43
CA PRO A 108 1.24 20.65 2.50
C PRO A 108 2.74 20.51 2.80
N HIS A 109 3.25 19.27 2.74
CA HIS A 109 4.63 18.93 3.04
C HIS A 109 5.28 18.14 1.90
N THR A 110 6.58 18.35 1.75
CA THR A 110 7.43 17.59 0.83
C THR A 110 7.83 16.25 1.43
N ARG A 111 8.27 15.33 0.57
CA ARG A 111 8.78 14.02 0.98
C ARG A 111 9.98 14.17 1.90
N SER A 112 10.90 15.09 1.59
CA SER A 112 12.10 15.33 2.40
C SER A 112 11.75 15.81 3.81
N GLU A 113 10.79 16.72 3.96
CA GLU A 113 10.32 17.19 5.27
C GLU A 113 9.73 16.03 6.09
N LEU A 114 8.86 15.22 5.47
CA LEU A 114 8.22 14.10 6.16
C LEU A 114 9.19 12.95 6.47
N VAL A 115 10.17 12.67 5.61
CA VAL A 115 11.22 11.67 5.87
C VAL A 115 12.10 12.11 7.03
N ALA A 116 12.48 13.39 7.08
CA ALA A 116 13.26 13.95 8.19
C ALA A 116 12.49 13.86 9.52
N LEU A 117 11.19 14.20 9.53
CA LEU A 117 10.33 14.04 10.69
C LEU A 117 10.21 12.58 11.13
N ALA A 118 9.95 11.67 10.19
CA ALA A 118 9.86 10.24 10.45
C ALA A 118 11.17 9.68 11.04
N ALA A 119 12.33 10.13 10.53
CA ALA A 119 13.63 9.74 11.07
C ALA A 119 13.80 10.20 12.53
N ARG A 120 13.44 11.45 12.84
CA ARG A 120 13.47 11.95 14.23
C ARG A 120 12.58 11.14 15.17
N ILE A 121 11.37 10.79 14.74
CA ILE A 121 10.44 9.98 15.55
C ILE A 121 11.04 8.58 15.79
N ARG A 122 11.62 7.94 14.77
CA ARG A 122 12.30 6.65 14.92
C ARG A 122 13.50 6.71 15.86
N THR A 123 14.28 7.79 15.83
CA THR A 123 15.39 8.00 16.79
C THR A 123 14.88 8.06 18.23
N ASP A 124 13.67 8.59 18.45
CA ASP A 124 13.05 8.68 19.76
C ASP A 124 12.31 7.38 20.18
N SER A 125 12.32 6.30 19.41
CA SER A 125 11.54 5.08 19.71
C SER A 125 11.79 4.54 21.13
N ALA A 126 13.05 4.48 21.58
CA ALA A 126 13.37 4.04 22.94
C ALA A 126 12.87 5.00 24.03
N TYR A 127 12.84 6.31 23.74
CA TYR A 127 12.27 7.31 24.66
C TYR A 127 10.77 7.08 24.90
N TRP A 128 10.06 6.69 23.84
CA TRP A 128 8.63 6.38 23.87
C TRP A 128 8.33 5.03 24.54
N GLU A 129 9.14 4.01 24.22
CA GLU A 129 9.08 2.69 24.85
C GLU A 129 9.21 2.77 26.37
N ASN A 130 10.23 3.49 26.87
CA ASN A 130 10.50 3.66 28.30
C ASN A 130 9.38 4.40 29.05
N ARG A 131 8.44 5.02 28.33
CA ARG A 131 7.25 5.67 28.90
C ARG A 131 5.99 4.82 28.78
N GLY A 132 6.10 3.56 28.35
CA GLY A 132 4.97 2.68 28.11
C GLY A 132 4.08 3.18 26.97
N MET A 133 4.68 3.80 25.96
CA MET A 133 4.00 4.24 24.73
C MET A 133 4.78 3.73 23.50
N PRO A 134 4.87 2.41 23.31
CA PRO A 134 5.65 1.83 22.22
C PRO A 134 5.18 2.36 20.86
N ILE A 135 6.13 2.60 19.97
CA ILE A 135 5.87 2.91 18.55
C ILE A 135 6.16 1.67 17.74
N TRP A 136 5.18 1.21 16.97
CA TRP A 136 5.30 0.01 16.14
C TRP A 136 5.62 0.32 14.68
N THR A 137 5.06 1.41 14.15
CA THR A 137 5.31 1.83 12.77
C THR A 137 5.52 3.34 12.70
N VAL A 138 6.35 3.77 11.76
CA VAL A 138 6.57 5.18 11.42
C VAL A 138 6.69 5.30 9.90
N LEU A 139 5.67 5.85 9.25
CA LEU A 139 5.57 5.94 7.78
C LEU A 139 5.28 7.37 7.34
N SER A 140 5.98 7.85 6.32
CA SER A 140 5.65 9.12 5.68
C SER A 140 4.55 8.88 4.63
N ARG A 141 3.46 9.65 4.65
CA ARG A 141 2.42 9.55 3.62
C ARG A 141 2.90 10.17 2.31
N HIS A 142 2.59 9.52 1.20
CA HIS A 142 2.95 9.98 -0.16
C HIS A 142 2.14 11.19 -0.61
N ASP A 143 0.99 11.46 0.02
CA ASP A 143 0.15 12.63 -0.25
C ASP A 143 0.67 13.92 0.42
N GLY A 144 1.77 13.83 1.19
CA GLY A 144 2.33 14.96 1.91
C GLY A 144 1.52 15.40 3.15
N ALA A 145 0.51 14.63 3.57
CA ALA A 145 -0.33 15.02 4.70
C ALA A 145 0.36 14.89 6.07
N GLY A 146 1.36 14.00 6.20
CA GLY A 146 2.07 13.83 7.46
C GLY A 146 2.80 12.50 7.63
N VAL A 147 3.28 12.28 8.85
CA VAL A 147 3.88 11.02 9.29
C VAL A 147 2.88 10.24 10.11
N GLU A 148 2.55 9.03 9.67
CA GLU A 148 1.75 8.07 10.40
C GLU A 148 2.60 7.34 11.44
N VAL A 149 2.09 7.30 12.67
CA VAL A 149 2.71 6.60 13.79
C VAL A 149 1.72 5.58 14.33
N GLY A 150 2.03 4.31 14.10
CA GLY A 150 1.26 3.19 14.63
C GLY A 150 1.67 2.86 16.06
N THR A 151 0.70 2.77 16.97
CA THR A 151 0.95 2.51 18.40
C THR A 151 -0.29 1.92 19.10
N PRO A 152 -0.14 1.09 20.14
CA PRO A 152 -1.26 0.74 21.01
C PRO A 152 -1.71 1.89 21.93
N ALA A 153 -0.84 2.88 22.18
CA ALA A 153 -1.14 3.96 23.12
C ALA A 153 -2.23 4.93 22.61
N GLY A 154 -2.48 4.99 21.30
CA GLY A 154 -3.49 5.86 20.68
C GLY A 154 -3.39 7.31 21.16
N ASP A 155 -4.50 7.88 21.64
CA ASP A 155 -4.57 9.30 22.02
C ASP A 155 -3.61 9.72 23.13
N ARG A 156 -3.16 8.80 23.99
CA ARG A 156 -2.13 9.11 24.98
C ARG A 156 -0.81 9.52 24.31
N LEU A 157 -0.41 8.80 23.25
CA LEU A 157 0.77 9.17 22.47
C LEU A 157 0.52 10.45 21.66
N ARG A 158 -0.70 10.67 21.16
CA ARG A 158 -1.07 11.89 20.42
C ARG A 158 -0.77 13.16 21.23
N THR A 159 -1.23 13.21 22.47
CA THR A 159 -0.97 14.34 23.36
C THR A 159 0.52 14.50 23.62
N ALA A 160 1.21 13.42 24.00
CA ALA A 160 2.64 13.49 24.32
C ALA A 160 3.53 13.87 23.12
N MET A 161 3.15 13.44 21.91
CA MET A 161 3.85 13.83 20.68
C MET A 161 3.63 15.30 20.33
N ARG A 162 2.42 15.84 20.56
CA ARG A 162 2.18 17.28 20.40
C ARG A 162 3.05 18.09 21.37
N ASP A 163 3.20 17.64 22.61
CA ASP A 163 4.06 18.31 23.60
C ASP A 163 5.55 18.29 23.19
N ARG A 164 6.01 17.21 22.56
CA ARG A 164 7.44 17.05 22.16
C ARG A 164 7.78 17.66 20.81
N TYR A 165 6.90 17.52 19.82
CA TYR A 165 7.15 17.91 18.42
C TYR A 165 6.36 19.15 17.99
N GLY A 166 5.53 19.73 18.86
CA GLY A 166 4.69 20.88 18.55
C GLY A 166 3.64 20.56 17.50
N ASP A 167 3.46 21.46 16.54
CA ASP A 167 2.48 21.35 15.45
C ASP A 167 3.00 20.50 14.26
N ALA A 168 4.01 19.65 14.46
CA ALA A 168 4.48 18.75 13.43
C ALA A 168 3.34 17.86 12.89
N PRO A 169 3.29 17.56 11.58
CA PRO A 169 2.20 16.83 10.94
C PRO A 169 2.26 15.33 11.27
N ILE A 170 1.87 14.97 12.50
CA ILE A 170 1.90 13.59 13.01
C ILE A 170 0.48 13.04 13.15
N ILE A 171 0.25 11.90 12.52
CA ILE A 171 -1.03 11.20 12.50
C ILE A 171 -0.89 9.94 13.35
N ILE A 172 -1.57 9.89 14.49
CA ILE A 172 -1.58 8.70 15.34
C ILE A 172 -2.60 7.69 14.85
N LEU A 173 -2.12 6.49 14.57
CA LEU A 173 -2.92 5.31 14.25
C LEU A 173 -2.91 4.37 15.46
N ARG A 174 -4.08 4.16 16.08
CA ARG A 174 -4.21 3.14 17.12
C ARG A 174 -4.15 1.75 16.49
N MET A 175 -3.21 0.94 16.94
CA MET A 175 -3.04 -0.44 16.54
C MET A 175 -3.30 -1.35 17.74
N ASN A 176 -4.09 -2.41 17.56
CA ASN A 176 -4.39 -3.35 18.66
C ASN A 176 -3.36 -4.48 18.76
N GLU A 177 -2.62 -4.74 17.67
CA GLU A 177 -1.61 -5.79 17.57
C GLU A 177 -0.38 -5.25 16.82
N PRO A 178 0.83 -5.68 17.18
CA PRO A 178 2.04 -5.28 16.49
C PRO A 178 2.01 -5.78 15.03
N PRO A 179 2.65 -5.07 14.09
CA PRO A 179 2.72 -5.52 12.71
C PRO A 179 3.43 -6.88 12.64
N ALA A 180 2.92 -7.77 11.79
CA ALA A 180 3.52 -9.07 11.58
C ALA A 180 4.98 -8.91 11.13
N THR A 181 5.91 -9.50 11.89
CA THR A 181 7.31 -9.60 11.46
C THR A 181 7.40 -10.68 10.38
N VAL A 182 7.71 -10.29 9.14
CA VAL A 182 8.03 -11.25 8.09
C VAL A 182 9.36 -11.91 8.48
N PRO A 183 9.41 -13.24 8.70
CA PRO A 183 10.66 -13.91 9.03
C PRO A 183 11.66 -13.72 7.89
N THR A 184 12.80 -13.11 8.19
CA THR A 184 13.90 -12.98 7.23
C THR A 184 14.43 -14.38 6.94
N ARG A 185 14.28 -14.85 5.70
CA ARG A 185 14.86 -16.13 5.25
C ARG A 185 16.38 -15.97 5.24
N THR A 186 17.05 -16.34 6.34
CA THR A 186 18.51 -16.46 6.37
C THR A 186 18.89 -17.60 5.42
N GLY A 187 19.57 -17.24 4.32
CA GLY A 187 20.15 -18.18 3.36
C GLY A 187 21.52 -18.67 3.81
#